data_AF-A0A959FI71-F1
#
_entry.id   AF-A0A959FI71-F1
#
_cell.length_a   1.000
_cell.length_b   1.000
_cell.length_c   1.000
_cell.angle_alpha   90.00
_cell.angle_beta   90.00
_cell.angle_gamma   90.00
#
_symmetry.space_group_name_H-M   'P 1'
#
loop_
_entity.id
_entity.type
_entity.pdbx_description
1 polymer ?
#
loop_
_entity_poly.entity_id
_entity_poly.type
_entity_poly.pdbx_seq_one_letter_code
_entity_poly.pdbx_strand_id
1 'polypeptide(L)'
;MKTPSPFLYDLVQRLTQSEKRYLRVRAGGSEKDYLRLMDALLAQPAFDEELLLSNHADANFAKHLAVNKRYLYDTILKALAHFGPPSAEDKVREKIAATQVLMGKGLLQAARSELRKGQRLAEKFELFALRVTLCQLEKRLLGKLPPGQQDEQ
;
A
#
# COMPACT_ATOMS: atom_id res chain seq x y z
N MET A 1 0.89 14.21 -13.17
CA MET A 1 0.91 13.27 -14.31
C MET A 1 -0.52 12.86 -14.62
N LYS A 2 -0.93 12.92 -15.89
CA LYS A 2 -2.19 12.32 -16.36
C LYS A 2 -1.95 10.81 -16.40
N THR A 3 -2.67 10.01 -15.62
CA THR A 3 -2.64 8.55 -15.79
C THR A 3 -3.18 8.27 -17.20
N PRO A 4 -2.43 7.57 -18.07
CA PRO A 4 -2.97 7.15 -19.36
C PRO A 4 -4.23 6.34 -19.10
N SER A 5 -5.36 6.83 -19.62
CA SER A 5 -6.68 6.23 -19.40
C SER A 5 -6.74 4.71 -19.67
N PRO A 6 -5.99 4.17 -20.65
CA PRO A 6 -5.92 2.73 -20.88
C PRO A 6 -5.37 1.93 -19.69
N PHE A 7 -4.40 2.46 -18.94
CA PHE A 7 -3.76 1.71 -17.84
C PHE A 7 -4.72 1.45 -16.68
N LEU A 8 -5.63 2.39 -16.41
CA LEU A 8 -6.66 2.19 -15.42
C LEU A 8 -7.67 1.13 -15.88
N TYR A 9 -8.13 1.21 -17.13
CA TYR A 9 -9.04 0.24 -17.69
C TYR A 9 -8.45 -1.17 -17.65
N ASP A 10 -7.22 -1.34 -18.14
CA ASP A 10 -6.51 -2.62 -18.13
C ASP A 10 -6.36 -3.18 -16.71
N LEU A 11 -6.01 -2.34 -15.75
CA LEU A 11 -5.90 -2.74 -14.34
C LEU A 11 -7.26 -3.21 -13.80
N VAL A 12 -8.33 -2.45 -14.03
CA VAL A 12 -9.68 -2.77 -13.57
C VAL A 12 -10.18 -4.09 -14.17
N GLN A 13 -9.95 -4.31 -15.47
CA GLN A 13 -10.34 -5.54 -16.16
C GLN A 13 -9.57 -6.78 -15.68
N ARG A 14 -8.32 -6.61 -15.24
CA ARG A 14 -7.49 -7.70 -14.71
C ARG A 14 -7.75 -8.06 -13.25
N LEU A 15 -8.59 -7.31 -12.54
CA LEU A 15 -8.96 -7.64 -11.16
C LEU A 15 -9.72 -8.96 -11.09
N THR A 16 -9.28 -9.85 -10.20
CA THR A 16 -9.99 -11.06 -9.82
C THR A 16 -11.25 -10.74 -9.01
N GLN A 17 -12.16 -11.72 -8.88
CA GLN A 17 -13.37 -11.55 -8.09
C GLN A 17 -13.07 -11.24 -6.61
N SER A 18 -12.03 -11.85 -6.04
CA SER A 18 -11.61 -11.62 -4.66
C SER A 18 -11.04 -10.21 -4.47
N GLU A 19 -10.25 -9.70 -5.41
CA GLU A 19 -9.73 -8.33 -5.37
C GLU A 19 -10.84 -7.28 -5.50
N LYS A 20 -11.80 -7.50 -6.41
CA LYS A 20 -12.99 -6.65 -6.54
C LYS A 20 -13.79 -6.60 -5.24
N ARG A 21 -13.98 -7.76 -4.59
CA ARG A 21 -14.65 -7.82 -3.28
C ARG A 21 -13.85 -7.07 -2.21
N TYR A 22 -12.54 -7.28 -2.14
CA TYR A 22 -11.67 -6.61 -1.18
C TYR A 22 -11.72 -5.09 -1.30
N LEU A 23 -11.68 -4.56 -2.53
CA LEU A 23 -11.83 -3.12 -2.81
C LEU A 23 -13.15 -2.56 -2.26
N ARG A 24 -14.28 -3.25 -2.51
CA ARG A 24 -15.60 -2.83 -2.04
C ARG A 24 -15.73 -2.87 -0.52
N VAL A 25 -15.19 -3.90 0.13
CA VAL A 25 -15.19 -4.01 1.60
C VAL A 25 -14.35 -2.89 2.21
N ARG A 26 -13.13 -2.68 1.71
CA ARG A 26 -12.23 -1.63 2.21
C ARG A 26 -12.78 -0.22 2.00
N ALA A 27 -13.58 -0.02 0.96
CA ALA A 27 -14.27 1.24 0.71
C ALA A 27 -15.38 1.56 1.73
N GLY A 28 -15.85 0.59 2.52
CA GLY A 28 -16.91 0.80 3.51
C GLY A 28 -18.31 0.95 2.91
N GLY A 29 -18.57 0.41 1.71
CA GLY A 29 -19.89 0.44 1.05
C GLY A 29 -19.85 0.95 -0.40
N SER A 30 -20.98 0.80 -1.12
CA SER A 30 -21.13 0.97 -2.57
C SER A 30 -21.41 2.40 -3.07
N GLU A 31 -21.46 3.41 -2.19
CA GLU A 31 -21.89 4.76 -2.60
C GLU A 31 -20.76 5.71 -3.01
N LYS A 32 -19.51 5.25 -3.03
CA LYS A 32 -18.39 6.12 -3.38
C LYS A 32 -18.26 6.28 -4.90
N ASP A 33 -18.05 7.52 -5.35
CA ASP A 33 -17.98 7.87 -6.78
C ASP A 33 -16.93 7.07 -7.57
N TYR A 34 -15.79 6.75 -6.96
CA TYR A 34 -14.77 5.93 -7.61
C TYR A 34 -15.18 4.46 -7.78
N LEU A 35 -16.06 3.92 -6.93
CA LEU A 35 -16.61 2.57 -7.11
C LEU A 35 -17.59 2.54 -8.27
N ARG A 36 -18.41 3.59 -8.42
CA ARG A 36 -19.30 3.74 -9.59
C ARG A 36 -18.48 3.85 -10.88
N LEU A 37 -17.37 4.59 -10.87
CA LEU A 37 -16.43 4.62 -11.99
C LEU A 37 -15.81 3.24 -12.27
N MET A 38 -15.42 2.50 -11.24
CA MET A 38 -14.91 1.13 -11.40
C MET A 38 -15.94 0.20 -12.03
N ASP A 39 -17.20 0.27 -11.59
CA ASP A 39 -18.30 -0.53 -12.14
C ASP A 39 -18.59 -0.16 -13.60
N ALA A 40 -18.59 1.14 -13.92
CA ALA A 40 -18.75 1.64 -15.29
C ALA A 40 -17.62 1.15 -16.22
N LEU A 41 -16.37 1.15 -15.75
CA LEU A 41 -15.22 0.62 -16.50
C LEU A 41 -15.29 -0.90 -16.68
N LEU A 42 -15.79 -1.64 -15.67
CA LEU A 42 -15.98 -3.10 -15.75
C LEU A 42 -17.06 -3.51 -16.76
N ALA A 43 -18.07 -2.66 -16.98
CA ALA A 43 -19.17 -2.90 -17.90
C ALA A 43 -18.77 -2.70 -19.38
N GLN A 44 -17.68 -1.98 -19.65
CA GLN A 44 -17.21 -1.76 -21.01
C GLN A 44 -16.41 -2.98 -21.53
N PRO A 45 -16.69 -3.49 -22.74
CA PRO A 45 -15.90 -4.55 -23.36
C PRO A 45 -14.57 -4.06 -23.94
N ALA A 46 -14.52 -2.79 -24.37
CA ALA A 46 -13.33 -2.07 -24.80
C ALA A 46 -13.38 -0.65 -24.24
N PHE A 47 -12.22 -0.07 -23.92
CA PHE A 47 -12.16 1.26 -23.34
C PHE A 47 -12.63 2.33 -24.33
N ASP A 48 -13.73 3.00 -24.00
CA ASP A 48 -14.27 4.15 -24.73
C ASP A 48 -14.67 5.25 -23.73
N GLU A 49 -13.90 6.35 -23.74
CA GLU A 49 -14.10 7.47 -22.82
C GLU A 49 -15.36 8.29 -23.15
N GLU A 50 -15.70 8.42 -24.43
CA GLU A 50 -16.89 9.17 -24.87
C GLU A 50 -18.15 8.41 -24.47
N LEU A 51 -18.16 7.09 -24.67
CA LEU A 51 -19.24 6.21 -24.23
C LEU A 51 -19.35 6.17 -22.69
N LEU A 52 -18.22 6.23 -21.98
CA LEU A 52 -18.21 6.30 -20.52
C LEU A 52 -18.89 7.59 -20.02
N LEU A 53 -18.64 8.72 -20.69
CA LEU A 53 -19.23 10.01 -20.33
C LEU A 53 -20.71 10.07 -20.71
N SER A 54 -21.09 9.59 -21.90
CA SER A 54 -22.48 9.64 -22.37
C SER A 54 -23.42 8.77 -21.53
N ASN A 55 -22.99 7.57 -21.14
CA ASN A 55 -23.79 6.65 -20.32
C ASN A 55 -23.90 7.08 -18.84
N HIS A 56 -23.05 8.02 -18.39
CA HIS A 56 -22.94 8.40 -16.99
C HIS A 56 -22.88 9.92 -16.79
N ALA A 57 -23.52 10.70 -17.67
CA ALA A 57 -23.48 12.16 -17.64
C ALA A 57 -23.93 12.76 -16.29
N ASP A 58 -24.90 12.12 -15.62
CA ASP A 58 -25.43 12.55 -14.31
C ASP A 58 -24.55 12.11 -13.13
N ALA A 59 -23.57 11.24 -13.35
CA ALA A 59 -22.71 10.76 -12.28
C ALA A 59 -21.70 11.82 -11.85
N ASN A 60 -21.54 12.02 -10.55
CA ASN A 60 -20.55 12.94 -10.00
C ASN A 60 -19.12 12.60 -10.48
N PHE A 61 -18.82 11.31 -10.70
CA PHE A 61 -17.50 10.95 -11.20
C PHE A 61 -17.21 11.48 -12.61
N ALA A 62 -18.24 11.62 -13.46
CA ALA A 62 -18.11 12.07 -14.85
C ALA A 62 -17.74 13.56 -14.93
N LYS A 63 -18.29 14.39 -14.03
CA LYS A 63 -17.97 15.84 -13.92
C LYS A 63 -16.48 16.10 -13.70
N HIS A 64 -15.78 15.19 -13.02
CA HIS A 64 -14.36 15.29 -12.71
C HIS A 64 -13.58 14.04 -13.14
N LEU A 65 -13.88 13.50 -14.33
CA LEU A 65 -13.39 12.20 -14.78
C LEU A 65 -11.87 12.04 -14.67
N ALA A 66 -11.08 13.02 -15.11
CA ALA A 66 -9.61 12.94 -15.05
C ALA A 66 -9.08 12.76 -13.62
N VAL A 67 -9.66 13.47 -12.65
CA VAL A 67 -9.28 13.38 -11.22
C VAL A 67 -9.73 12.04 -10.65
N ASN A 68 -10.97 11.64 -10.95
CA ASN A 68 -11.54 10.39 -10.44
C ASN A 68 -10.83 9.15 -11.00
N LYS A 69 -10.41 9.17 -12.28
CA LYS A 69 -9.57 8.11 -12.87
C LYS A 69 -8.25 7.97 -12.10
N ARG A 70 -7.56 9.09 -11.84
CA ARG A 70 -6.30 9.06 -11.09
C ARG A 70 -6.51 8.57 -9.66
N TYR A 71 -7.54 9.09 -8.99
CA TYR A 71 -7.86 8.68 -7.63
C TYR A 71 -8.20 7.18 -7.54
N LEU A 72 -9.00 6.67 -8.49
CA LEU A 72 -9.33 5.25 -8.57
C LEU A 72 -8.09 4.40 -8.80
N TYR A 73 -7.23 4.79 -9.73
CA TYR A 73 -5.97 4.09 -10.01
C TYR A 73 -5.09 3.99 -8.77
N ASP A 74 -4.83 5.12 -8.10
CA ASP A 74 -4.02 5.16 -6.88
C ASP A 74 -4.67 4.36 -5.74
N THR A 75 -6.00 4.37 -5.65
CA THR A 75 -6.76 3.60 -4.65
C THR A 75 -6.65 2.10 -4.90
N ILE A 76 -6.77 1.64 -6.15
CA ILE A 76 -6.63 0.23 -6.50
C ILE A 76 -5.21 -0.24 -6.21
N LEU A 77 -4.18 0.50 -6.63
CA LEU A 77 -2.79 0.12 -6.35
C LEU A 77 -2.49 0.01 -4.85
N LYS A 78 -2.94 1.00 -4.05
CA LYS A 78 -2.80 0.95 -2.58
C LYS A 78 -3.59 -0.19 -1.94
N ALA A 79 -4.69 -0.62 -2.57
CA ALA A 79 -5.44 -1.77 -2.12
C ALA A 79 -4.70 -3.07 -2.40
N LEU A 80 -4.26 -3.26 -3.64
CA LEU A 80 -3.57 -4.47 -4.08
C LEU A 80 -2.21 -4.66 -3.41
N ALA A 81 -1.49 -3.56 -3.10
CA ALA A 81 -0.25 -3.63 -2.32
C ALA A 81 -0.43 -4.22 -0.91
N HIS A 82 -1.66 -4.29 -0.41
CA HIS A 82 -2.00 -4.89 0.88
C HIS A 82 -3.03 -6.03 0.73
N PHE A 83 -3.19 -6.57 -0.48
CA PHE A 83 -4.10 -7.65 -0.75
C PHE A 83 -3.39 -9.00 -0.51
N GLY A 84 -4.04 -9.87 0.27
CA GLY A 84 -3.51 -11.19 0.61
C GLY A 84 -2.62 -11.20 1.86
N PRO A 85 -2.05 -12.37 2.19
CA PRO A 85 -1.16 -12.51 3.34
C PRO A 85 0.18 -11.81 3.06
N PRO A 86 0.74 -11.08 4.04
CA PRO A 86 2.01 -10.39 3.86
C PRO A 86 3.16 -11.38 3.64
N SER A 87 4.04 -11.06 2.68
CA SER A 87 5.26 -11.80 2.42
C SER A 87 6.24 -11.69 3.58
N ALA A 88 7.31 -12.51 3.58
CA ALA A 88 8.40 -12.34 4.54
C ALA A 88 9.04 -10.95 4.41
N GLU A 89 9.16 -10.43 3.18
CA GLU A 89 9.69 -9.10 2.91
C GLU A 89 8.79 -8.01 3.51
N ASP A 90 7.48 -8.10 3.30
CA ASP A 90 6.51 -7.15 3.86
C ASP A 90 6.58 -7.11 5.38
N LYS A 91 6.66 -8.28 6.03
CA LYS A 91 6.80 -8.39 7.49
C LYS A 91 8.08 -7.72 7.99
N VAL A 92 9.20 -7.87 7.27
CA VAL A 92 10.45 -7.20 7.65
C VAL A 92 10.35 -5.69 7.45
N ARG A 93 9.76 -5.22 6.34
CA ARG A 93 9.52 -3.80 6.09
C ARG A 93 8.61 -3.18 7.15
N GLU A 94 7.59 -3.90 7.61
CA GLU A 94 6.74 -3.50 8.72
C GLU A 94 7.55 -3.34 10.02
N LYS A 95 8.46 -4.27 10.34
CA LYS A 95 9.36 -4.15 11.51
C LYS A 95 10.32 -2.96 11.42
N ILE A 96 10.83 -2.67 10.23
CA ILE A 96 11.63 -1.46 9.97
C ILE A 96 10.81 -0.20 10.26
N ALA A 97 9.60 -0.11 9.72
CA ALA A 97 8.72 1.04 9.93
C ALA A 97 8.34 1.22 11.41
N ALA A 98 7.96 0.13 12.08
CA ALA A 98 7.64 0.15 13.52
C ALA A 98 8.82 0.63 14.36
N THR A 99 10.03 0.14 14.08
CA THR A 99 11.26 0.57 14.75
C THR A 99 11.48 2.08 14.58
N GLN A 100 11.34 2.60 13.36
CA GLN A 100 11.50 4.04 13.08
C GLN A 100 10.46 4.90 13.81
N VAL A 101 9.20 4.47 13.84
CA VAL A 101 8.12 5.15 14.58
C VAL A 101 8.45 5.23 16.07
N LEU A 102 8.89 4.12 16.67
CA LEU A 102 9.24 4.05 18.09
C LEU A 102 10.48 4.90 18.42
N MET A 103 11.50 4.89 17.55
CA MET A 103 12.66 5.78 17.68
C MET A 103 12.26 7.26 17.63
N GLY A 104 11.35 7.63 16.72
CA GLY A 104 10.84 9.01 16.61
C GLY A 104 10.06 9.45 17.86
N LYS A 105 9.46 8.50 18.58
CA LYS A 105 8.74 8.73 19.83
C LYS A 105 9.61 8.62 21.10
N GLY A 106 10.92 8.36 20.96
CA GLY A 106 11.83 8.16 22.09
C GLY A 106 11.67 6.82 22.82
N LEU A 107 10.84 5.90 22.31
CA LEU A 107 10.60 4.59 22.90
C LEU A 107 11.69 3.59 22.47
N LEU A 108 12.95 3.86 22.87
CA LEU A 108 14.13 3.20 22.32
C LEU A 108 14.19 1.70 22.60
N GLN A 109 13.77 1.26 23.79
CA GLN A 109 13.76 -0.18 24.13
C GLN A 109 12.71 -0.96 23.32
N ALA A 110 11.52 -0.37 23.14
CA ALA A 110 10.50 -0.95 22.26
C ALA A 110 11.00 -0.99 20.80
N ALA A 111 11.69 0.05 20.34
CA ALA A 111 12.30 0.09 19.02
C ALA A 111 13.33 -1.05 18.84
N ARG A 112 14.20 -1.28 19.84
CA ARG A 112 15.17 -2.38 19.84
C ARG A 112 14.49 -3.75 19.71
N SER A 113 13.39 -3.94 20.43
CA SER A 113 12.62 -5.19 20.38
C SER A 113 12.06 -5.46 18.98
N GLU A 114 11.44 -4.45 18.33
CA GLU A 114 10.92 -4.59 16.97
C GLU A 114 12.05 -4.78 15.93
N LEU A 115 13.18 -4.08 16.10
CA LEU A 115 14.36 -4.23 15.26
C LEU A 115 14.88 -5.68 15.28
N ARG A 116 15.03 -6.27 16.48
CA ARG A 116 15.49 -7.66 16.66
C ARG A 116 14.53 -8.68 16.03
N LYS A 117 13.22 -8.40 16.05
CA LYS A 117 12.23 -9.25 15.34
C LYS A 117 12.43 -9.15 13.82
N GLY A 118 12.69 -7.95 13.29
CA GLY A 118 13.02 -7.74 11.89
C GLY A 118 14.31 -8.45 11.45
N GLN A 119 15.37 -8.33 12.24
CA GLN A 119 16.66 -9.01 12.00
C GLN A 119 16.52 -10.53 11.92
N ARG A 120 15.83 -11.14 12.89
CA ARG A 120 15.58 -12.59 12.90
C ARG A 120 14.78 -13.06 11.68
N LEU A 121 13.78 -12.28 11.26
CA LEU A 121 13.01 -12.60 10.04
C LEU A 121 13.87 -12.46 8.78
N ALA A 122 14.63 -11.37 8.66
CA ALA A 122 15.49 -11.15 7.50
C ALA A 122 16.57 -12.22 7.36
N GLU A 123 17.13 -12.68 8.48
CA GLU A 123 18.08 -13.79 8.51
C GLU A 123 17.43 -15.11 8.11
N LYS A 124 16.29 -15.46 8.73
CA LYS A 124 15.56 -16.70 8.44
C LYS A 124 15.18 -16.87 6.96
N PHE A 125 14.84 -15.76 6.29
CA PHE A 125 14.40 -15.77 4.89
C PHE A 125 15.46 -15.23 3.91
N GLU A 126 16.71 -15.10 4.36
CA GLU A 126 17.85 -14.66 3.54
C GLU A 126 17.62 -13.33 2.78
N LEU A 127 16.91 -12.39 3.42
CA LEU A 127 16.58 -11.08 2.84
C LEU A 127 17.74 -10.10 3.00
N PHE A 128 18.85 -10.36 2.29
CA PHE A 128 20.13 -9.66 2.47
C PHE A 128 20.04 -8.13 2.34
N ALA A 129 19.28 -7.61 1.37
CA ALA A 129 19.12 -6.16 1.19
C ALA A 129 18.42 -5.50 2.40
N LEU A 130 17.42 -6.17 2.97
CA LEU A 130 16.73 -5.67 4.16
C LEU A 130 17.58 -5.84 5.42
N ARG A 131 18.43 -6.87 5.49
CA ARG A 131 19.40 -7.03 6.57
C ARG A 131 20.38 -5.85 6.63
N VAL A 132 20.88 -5.37 5.48
CA VAL A 132 21.71 -4.14 5.43
C VAL A 132 20.94 -2.94 5.97
N THR A 133 19.67 -2.78 5.58
CA THR A 133 18.80 -1.69 6.06
C THR A 133 18.60 -1.76 7.58
N LEU A 134 18.38 -2.95 8.14
CA LEU A 134 18.24 -3.18 9.58
C LEU A 134 19.54 -2.85 10.33
N CYS A 135 20.71 -3.24 9.81
CA CYS A 135 21.99 -2.88 10.42
C CYS A 135 22.24 -1.36 10.43
N GLN A 136 21.84 -0.64 9.38
CA GLN A 136 21.91 0.83 9.37
C GLN A 136 20.98 1.43 10.42
N LEU A 137 19.79 0.87 10.59
CA LEU A 137 18.82 1.33 11.59
C LEU A 137 19.30 1.04 13.02
N GLU A 138 19.94 -0.10 13.25
CA GLU A 138 20.58 -0.47 14.51
C GLU A 138 21.64 0.54 14.93
N LYS A 139 22.55 0.91 14.03
CA LYS A 139 23.57 1.93 14.29
C LYS A 139 22.95 3.27 14.72
N ARG A 140 21.86 3.68 14.06
CA ARG A 140 21.12 4.91 14.41
C ARG A 140 20.44 4.80 15.77
N LEU A 141 19.95 3.62 16.14
CA LEU A 141 19.32 3.37 17.43
C LEU A 141 20.35 3.41 18.57
N LEU A 142 21.50 2.74 18.38
CA LEU A 142 22.60 2.75 19.37
C LEU A 142 23.12 4.16 19.64
N GLY A 143 23.26 5.00 18.60
CA GLY A 143 23.65 6.40 18.77
C GLY A 143 22.65 7.26 19.56
N LYS A 144 21.42 6.77 19.80
CA LYS A 144 20.40 7.43 20.63
C LYS A 144 20.28 6.83 22.02
N LEU A 145 20.80 5.62 22.24
CA LEU A 145 20.72 4.93 23.53
C LEU A 145 21.78 5.48 24.49
N PRO A 146 21.44 5.73 25.77
CA PRO A 146 22.42 6.09 26.76
C PRO A 146 23.45 4.95 26.97
N PRO A 147 24.70 5.27 27.36
CA PRO A 147 25.82 4.31 27.42
C PRO A 147 25.52 3.00 28.17
N GLY A 148 24.70 3.05 29.23
CA GLY A 148 24.34 1.87 30.02
C GLY A 148 23.27 0.95 29.42
N GLN A 149 22.70 1.28 28.26
CA GLN A 149 21.66 0.47 27.59
C GLN A 149 22.11 -0.13 26.25
N GLN A 150 23.39 0.02 25.91
CA GLN A 150 23.95 -0.44 24.63
C GLN A 150 24.24 -1.95 24.63
N ASP A 151 24.56 -2.53 25.80
CA ASP A 151 25.19 -3.86 25.91
C ASP A 151 24.29 -5.02 26.37
N GLU A 152 22.99 -4.83 26.57
CA GLU A 152 22.09 -5.96 26.86
C GLU A 152 21.88 -6.83 25.60
N GLN A 153 22.79 -7.78 25.42
CA GLN A 153 22.83 -8.79 24.36
C GLN A 153 21.63 -9.72 24.46
#